data_AF-A0A1W1X5X8-F1
#
_entry.id   AF-A0A1W1X5X8-F1
#
_cell.length_a   1.000
_cell.length_b   1.000
_cell.length_c   1.000
_cell.angle_alpha   90.00
_cell.angle_beta   90.00
_cell.angle_gamma   90.00
#
_symmetry.space_group_name_H-M   'P 1'
#
loop_
_entity.id
_entity.type
_entity.pdbx_description
1 polymer ?
#
loop_
_entity_poly.entity_id
_entity_poly.type
_entity_poly.pdbx_seq_one_letter_code
_entity_poly.pdbx_strand_id
1 'polypeptide(L)' 'MDKIIDIEKRYSKELEDIRYILQNLENGRYYENTNVRMDGYLSTNITKLKEELNDLLNKIEYNKESEHEKLAEAIKDIQL' A
#
# COMPACT_ATOMS: atom_id res chain seq x y z
N MET A 1 14.72 18.71 13.82
CA MET A 1 15.22 17.33 13.89
C MET A 1 15.30 16.83 12.47
N ASP A 2 16.45 16.31 12.04
CA ASP A 2 16.61 15.77 10.69
C ASP A 2 16.08 14.32 10.66
N LYS A 3 15.28 13.99 9.63
CA LYS A 3 14.79 12.63 9.43
C LYS A 3 15.98 11.76 8.98
N ILE A 4 16.24 10.66 9.69
CA ILE A 4 17.24 9.65 9.28
C ILE A 4 16.78 8.98 7.97
N ILE A 5 15.47 8.69 7.87
CA ILE A 5 14.80 8.24 6.65
C ILE A 5 13.49 9.01 6.54
N ASP A 6 13.20 9.55 5.37
CA ASP A 6 11.89 10.12 5.08
C ASP A 6 10.91 9.03 4.64
N ILE A 7 10.32 8.34 5.63
CA ILE A 7 9.41 7.20 5.42
C ILE A 7 8.23 7.59 4.53
N GLU A 8 7.64 8.76 4.78
CA GLU A 8 6.50 9.29 4.02
C GLU A 8 6.82 9.43 2.54
N LYS A 9 8.06 9.84 2.23
CA LYS A 9 8.53 9.99 0.86
C LYS A 9 8.90 8.64 0.24
N ARG A 10 9.73 7.85 0.93
CA ARG A 10 10.30 6.61 0.40
C ARG A 10 9.22 5.56 0.12
N TYR A 11 8.29 5.37 1.04
CA TYR A 11 7.21 4.39 0.97
C TYR A 11 5.86 5.05 0.66
N SER A 12 5.89 6.14 -0.12
CA SER A 12 4.70 6.92 -0.46
C SER A 12 3.63 6.08 -1.16
N LYS A 13 4.04 5.11 -1.98
CA LYS A 13 3.14 4.21 -2.71
C LYS A 13 2.40 3.25 -1.78
N GLU A 14 3.14 2.56 -0.91
CA GLU A 14 2.57 1.66 0.10
C GLU A 14 1.60 2.40 1.02
N LEU A 15 1.97 3.60 1.45
CA LEU A 15 1.10 4.46 2.27
C LEU A 15 -0.16 4.91 1.52
N GLU A 16 -0.07 5.14 0.20
CA GLU A 16 -1.23 5.48 -0.62
C GLU A 16 -2.20 4.30 -0.75
N ASP A 17 -1.68 3.09 -0.95
CA ASP A 17 -2.50 1.88 -1.05
C ASP A 17 -3.24 1.58 0.26
N ILE A 18 -2.56 1.74 1.41
CA ILE A 18 -3.18 1.66 2.74
C ILE A 18 -4.27 2.72 2.92
N ARG A 19 -3.97 3.99 2.59
CA ARG A 19 -4.94 5.10 2.67
C ARG A 19 -6.16 4.84 1.81
N TYR A 20 -5.98 4.33 0.60
CA TYR A 20 -7.07 4.03 -0.32
C TYR A 20 -8.03 2.98 0.28
N ILE A 21 -7.51 1.92 0.89
CA ILE A 21 -8.35 0.91 1.54
C ILE A 21 -9.10 1.51 2.73
N LEU A 22 -8.41 2.27 3.59
CA LEU A 22 -9.01 2.93 4.75
C LEU A 22 -10.14 3.87 4.33
N GLN A 23 -9.91 4.74 3.35
CA GLN A 23 -10.92 5.69 2.86
C GLN A 23 -12.14 4.98 2.27
N ASN A 24 -11.96 3.87 1.57
CA ASN A 24 -13.09 3.09 1.08
C ASN A 24 -13.90 2.49 2.24
N LEU A 25 -13.22 1.93 3.24
CA LEU A 25 -13.89 1.37 4.43
C LEU A 25 -14.62 2.46 5.25
N GLU A 26 -14.01 3.63 5.46
CA GLU A 26 -14.62 4.79 6.14
C GLU A 26 -15.88 5.27 5.41
N ASN A 27 -15.87 5.25 4.08
CA ASN A 27 -17.03 5.62 3.25
C ASN A 27 -18.07 4.49 3.10
N GLY A 28 -17.89 3.37 3.80
CA GLY A 28 -18.78 2.21 3.67
C GLY A 28 -18.72 1.53 2.30
N ARG A 29 -17.64 1.72 1.53
CA ARG A 29 -17.45 1.08 0.22
C ARG A 29 -16.91 -0.35 0.39
N TYR A 30 -17.83 -1.28 0.55
CA TYR A 30 -17.60 -2.73 0.50
C TYR A 30 -18.87 -3.42 0.00
N TYR A 31 -18.73 -4.57 -0.64
CA TYR A 31 -19.77 -5.27 -1.38
C TYR A 31 -21.04 -5.50 -0.56
N GLU A 32 -20.91 -5.91 0.71
CA GLU A 32 -22.05 -6.18 1.58
C GLU A 32 -22.88 -4.93 1.90
N ASN A 33 -22.31 -3.72 1.75
CA ASN A 33 -23.02 -2.45 1.94
C ASN A 33 -23.44 -1.79 0.62
N THR A 34 -22.66 -1.93 -0.45
CA THR A 34 -22.92 -1.23 -1.73
C THR A 34 -23.59 -2.12 -2.78
N ASN A 35 -23.56 -3.44 -2.63
CA ASN A 35 -23.88 -4.45 -3.65
C ASN A 35 -23.04 -4.32 -4.94
N VAL A 36 -21.95 -3.55 -4.92
CA VAL A 36 -21.03 -3.38 -6.06
C VAL A 36 -19.89 -4.38 -5.91
N ARG A 37 -19.83 -5.39 -6.79
CA ARG A 37 -18.81 -6.45 -6.70
C ARG A 37 -17.37 -5.91 -6.76
N MET A 38 -17.14 -4.80 -7.44
CA MET A 38 -15.82 -4.18 -7.57
C MET A 38 -15.31 -3.55 -6.26
N ASP A 39 -16.19 -3.29 -5.29
CA ASP A 39 -15.78 -2.75 -3.98
C ASP A 39 -15.13 -3.81 -3.09
N GLY A 40 -15.22 -5.11 -3.46
CA GLY A 40 -14.68 -6.23 -2.69
C GLY A 40 -15.48 -6.52 -1.41
N TYR A 41 -15.36 -7.74 -0.88
CA TYR A 41 -15.97 -8.08 0.41
C TYR A 41 -15.26 -7.34 1.55
N LEU A 42 -16.00 -6.97 2.60
CA LEU A 42 -15.44 -6.31 3.79
C LEU A 42 -14.27 -7.10 4.37
N SER A 43 -14.43 -8.42 4.49
CA SER A 43 -13.38 -9.31 4.99
C SER A 43 -12.14 -9.30 4.10
N THR A 44 -12.30 -9.30 2.77
CA THR A 44 -11.20 -9.21 1.81
C THR A 44 -10.46 -7.88 1.94
N ASN A 45 -11.18 -6.76 2.04
CA ASN A 45 -10.57 -5.44 2.21
C ASN A 45 -9.80 -5.33 3.53
N ILE A 46 -10.32 -5.89 4.62
CA ILE A 46 -9.63 -5.94 5.92
C ILE A 46 -8.37 -6.81 5.85
N THR A 47 -8.45 -7.98 5.19
CA THR A 47 -7.27 -8.85 5.02
C THR A 47 -6.19 -8.12 4.23
N LYS A 48 -6.56 -7.50 3.10
CA LYS A 48 -5.61 -6.73 2.30
C LYS A 48 -4.97 -5.60 3.11
N LEU A 49 -5.75 -4.84 3.88
CA LEU A 49 -5.21 -3.79 4.75
C LEU A 49 -4.14 -4.32 5.71
N LYS A 50 -4.36 -5.49 6.31
CA LYS A 50 -3.38 -6.13 7.22
C LYS A 50 -2.12 -6.55 6.47
N GLU A 51 -2.26 -7.08 5.26
CA GLU A 51 -1.13 -7.48 4.42
C GLU A 51 -0.27 -6.26 4.04
N GLU A 52 -0.88 -5.17 3.57
CA GLU A 52 -0.18 -3.93 3.21
C GLU A 52 0.54 -3.31 4.43
N LEU A 53 -0.10 -3.31 5.60
CA LEU A 53 0.52 -2.83 6.84
C LEU A 53 1.72 -3.69 7.24
N ASN A 54 1.58 -5.01 7.20
CA ASN A 54 2.67 -5.92 7.55
C ASN A 54 3.84 -5.84 6.56
N ASP A 55 3.56 -5.70 5.26
CA ASP A 55 4.58 -5.51 4.24
C ASP A 55 5.35 -4.21 4.46
N LEU A 56 4.65 -3.08 4.69
CA LEU A 56 5.29 -1.81 4.97
C LEU A 56 6.16 -1.86 6.23
N LEU A 57 5.65 -2.45 7.32
CA LEU A 57 6.41 -2.62 8.55
C LEU A 57 7.67 -3.48 8.31
N ASN A 58 7.53 -4.58 7.56
CA ASN A 58 8.65 -5.44 7.20
C ASN A 58 9.69 -4.69 6.35
N LYS A 59 9.26 -3.88 5.39
CA LYS A 59 10.17 -3.07 4.56
C LYS A 59 10.94 -2.06 5.40
N ILE A 60 10.28 -1.39 6.34
CA ILE A 60 10.92 -0.44 7.24
C ILE A 60 11.92 -1.15 8.16
N GLU A 61 11.49 -2.24 8.81
CA GLU A 61 12.30 -2.98 9.79
C GLU A 61 13.59 -3.54 9.18
N TYR A 62 13.49 -4.06 7.95
CA TYR A 62 14.60 -4.69 7.25
C TYR A 62 15.24 -3.80 6.18
N ASN A 63 14.92 -2.49 6.16
CA ASN A 63 15.43 -1.51 5.18
C ASN A 63 15.31 -1.98 3.71
N LYS A 64 14.19 -2.62 3.37
CA LYS A 64 13.92 -3.11 2.02
C LYS A 64 13.43 -1.96 1.12
N GLU A 65 13.58 -2.19 -0.18
CA GLU A 65 13.17 -1.26 -1.24
C GLU A 65 11.66 -1.01 -1.22
N SER A 66 11.26 0.22 -1.53
CA SER A 66 9.88 0.58 -1.79
C SER A 66 9.41 0.12 -3.16
N GLU A 67 8.10 0.14 -3.38
CA GLU A 67 7.53 -0.19 -4.70
C GLU A 67 8.02 0.74 -5.82
N HIS A 68 8.25 2.01 -5.52
CA HIS A 68 8.85 2.94 -6.48
C HIS A 68 10.31 2.60 -6.80
N GLU A 69 11.09 2.17 -5.80
CA GLU A 69 12.48 1.74 -6.00
C GLU A 69 12.53 0.48 -6.88
N LYS A 70 11.68 -0.52 -6.59
CA LYS A 70 11.56 -1.73 -7.42
C LYS A 70 11.15 -1.44 -8.86
N LEU A 71 10.16 -0.57 -9.06
CA LEU A 71 9.70 -0.18 -10.40
C LEU A 71 10.80 0.56 -11.17
N ALA A 72 11.51 1.48 -10.51
CA ALA A 72 12.60 2.21 -11.12
C ALA A 72 13.74 1.28 -11.57
N GLU A 73 14.01 0.21 -10.80
CA GLU A 73 14.99 -0.81 -11.20
C GLU A 73 14.52 -1.63 -12.40
N ALA A 74 13.28 -2.15 -12.35
CA ALA A 74 12.72 -2.95 -13.45
C ALA A 74 12.66 -2.20 -14.79
N ILE A 75 12.44 -0.88 -14.76
CA ILE A 75 12.42 -0.06 -15.99
C ILE A 75 13.82 0.07 -16.61
N LYS A 76 14.90 0.06 -15.82
CA LYS A 76 16.27 0.13 -16.36
C LYS A 76 16.58 -1.10 -17.22
N ASP A 77 16.12 -2.27 -16.82
CA ASP A 77 16.35 -3.54 -17.53
C ASP A 77 15.64 -3.60 -18.90
N ILE A 78 14.59 -2.80 -19.10
CA ILE A 78 13.81 -2.75 -20.35
C ILE A 78 14.41 -1.75 -21.36
N GLN A 79 15.28 -0.83 -20.92
CA GLN A 79 15.89 0.19 -21.78
C GLN A 79 17.23 -0.24 -22.42
N LEU A 80 17.55 -1.55 -22.42
CA LEU A 80 18.67 -2.18 -23.12
C LEU A 80 18.26 -2.74 -24.49
#